data_AF-A0A6A4GBH5-F1
#
_entry.id   AF-A0A6A4GBH5-F1
#
_cell.length_a   1.000
_cell.length_b   1.000
_cell.length_c   1.000
_cell.angle_alpha   90.00
_cell.angle_beta   90.00
_cell.angle_gamma   90.00
#
_symmetry.space_group_name_H-M   'P 1'
#
loop_
_entity.id
_entity.type
_entity.pdbx_description
1 polymer ?
#
loop_
_entity_poly.entity_id
_entity_poly.type
_entity_poly.pdbx_seq_one_letter_code
_entity_poly.pdbx_strand_id
1 'polypeptide(L)' 'KPMNFTSIIPKDVKIRKNAAEPAAASQTVIDDHAVPLPRKEWVLPYSDELFQQAAIEWLIETDQPISALEHPRFRRLV' A
#
# COMPACT_ATOMS: atom_id res chain seq x y z
N LYS A 1 -44.63 -30.04 -1.02
CA LYS A 1 -43.36 -29.26 -1.13
C LYS A 1 -43.74 -27.84 -1.53
N PRO A 2 -43.52 -26.80 -0.71
CA PRO A 2 -43.83 -25.45 -1.14
C PRO A 2 -42.89 -25.08 -2.31
N MET A 3 -43.47 -24.62 -3.42
CA MET A 3 -42.73 -23.99 -4.50
C MET A 3 -42.32 -22.60 -4.03
N ASN A 4 -41.03 -22.38 -3.85
CA ASN A 4 -40.47 -21.06 -3.58
C ASN A 4 -40.49 -20.21 -4.86
N PHE A 5 -41.65 -19.64 -5.18
CA PHE A 5 -41.79 -18.74 -6.31
C PHE A 5 -40.97 -17.46 -6.07
N THR A 6 -39.95 -17.25 -6.91
CA THR A 6 -39.14 -16.03 -6.89
C THR A 6 -39.58 -15.12 -8.01
N SER A 7 -40.22 -14.01 -7.67
CA SER A 7 -40.66 -13.01 -8.63
C SER A 7 -39.47 -12.24 -9.23
N ILE A 8 -39.45 -12.16 -10.57
CA ILE A 8 -38.44 -11.46 -11.40
C ILE A 8 -39.04 -10.14 -11.95
N ILE A 9 -40.20 -9.71 -11.44
CA ILE A 9 -40.81 -8.44 -11.85
C ILE A 9 -39.83 -7.30 -11.48
N PRO A 10 -39.55 -6.34 -12.39
CA PRO A 10 -38.56 -5.29 -12.13
C PRO A 10 -38.80 -4.51 -10.84
N LYS A 11 -40.06 -4.31 -10.46
CA LYS A 11 -40.44 -3.67 -9.19
C LYS A 11 -39.99 -4.49 -7.98
N ASP A 12 -40.23 -5.79 -8.01
CA ASP A 12 -39.92 -6.71 -6.92
C ASP A 12 -38.40 -6.92 -6.77
N VAL A 13 -37.69 -7.00 -7.90
CA VAL A 13 -36.22 -7.02 -7.93
C VAL A 13 -35.62 -5.74 -7.32
N LYS A 14 -36.19 -4.57 -7.63
CA LYS A 14 -35.74 -3.28 -7.04
C LYS A 14 -35.97 -3.23 -5.53
N ILE A 15 -37.13 -3.68 -5.06
CA ILE A 15 -37.44 -3.71 -3.62
C ILE A 15 -36.46 -4.62 -2.89
N ARG A 16 -36.19 -5.83 -3.40
CA ARG A 16 -35.22 -6.74 -2.80
C ARG A 16 -33.80 -6.17 -2.77
N LYS A 17 -33.36 -5.52 -3.84
CA LYS A 17 -32.04 -4.86 -3.88
C LYS A 17 -31.95 -3.73 -2.85
N ASN A 18 -32.94 -2.85 -2.80
CA ASN A 18 -32.97 -1.74 -1.84
C ASN A 18 -33.06 -2.21 -0.38
N ALA A 19 -33.70 -3.35 -0.12
CA ALA A 19 -33.73 -3.97 1.21
C ALA A 19 -32.42 -4.69 1.59
N ALA A 20 -31.65 -5.14 0.59
CA ALA A 20 -30.34 -5.76 0.80
C ALA A 20 -29.21 -4.73 0.96
N GLU A 21 -29.36 -3.51 0.43
CA GLU A 21 -28.42 -2.39 0.60
C GLU A 21 -28.07 -2.09 2.08
N PRO A 22 -29.02 -1.94 3.03
CA PRO A 22 -28.66 -1.71 4.43
C PRO A 22 -28.00 -2.91 5.11
N ALA A 23 -28.28 -4.14 4.63
CA ALA A 23 -27.67 -5.37 5.16
C ALA A 23 -26.24 -5.60 4.60
N ALA A 24 -25.98 -5.21 3.36
CA ALA A 24 -24.67 -5.30 2.71
C ALA A 24 -23.73 -4.15 3.10
N ALA A 25 -24.28 -2.98 3.45
CA ALA A 25 -23.50 -1.83 3.93
C ALA A 25 -22.87 -2.05 5.32
N SER A 26 -23.25 -3.14 6.01
CA SER A 26 -22.87 -3.41 7.41
C SER A 26 -22.03 -4.68 7.53
N GLN A 27 -21.03 -4.89 6.66
CA GLN A 27 -20.01 -5.90 6.95
C GLN A 27 -19.11 -5.37 8.07
N THR A 28 -19.47 -5.68 9.31
CA THR A 28 -18.77 -5.23 10.53
C THR A 28 -17.54 -6.07 10.88
N VAL A 29 -17.43 -7.28 10.33
CA VAL A 29 -16.42 -8.27 10.71
C VAL A 29 -15.62 -8.68 9.48
N ILE A 30 -14.32 -8.45 9.56
CA ILE A 30 -13.31 -9.04 8.67
C ILE A 30 -12.95 -10.41 9.27
N ASP A 31 -12.68 -11.40 8.42
CA ASP A 31 -12.29 -12.77 8.80
C ASP A 31 -11.19 -12.77 9.88
N ASP A 32 -11.32 -13.65 10.88
CA ASP A 32 -10.38 -13.81 12.02
C ASP A 32 -8.97 -14.22 11.55
N HIS A 33 -8.86 -14.73 10.32
CA HIS A 33 -7.60 -15.05 9.67
C HIS A 33 -6.91 -13.86 8.99
N ALA A 34 -7.48 -12.66 9.04
CA ALA A 34 -6.84 -11.46 8.52
C ALA A 34 -5.66 -11.05 9.42
N VAL A 35 -4.46 -11.51 9.07
CA VAL A 35 -3.22 -11.07 9.73
C VAL A 35 -2.92 -9.65 9.26
N PRO A 36 -2.73 -8.67 10.18
CA PRO A 36 -2.25 -7.35 9.80
C PRO A 36 -0.96 -7.48 9.00
N LEU A 37 -0.91 -6.88 7.80
CA LEU A 37 0.36 -6.82 7.08
C LEU A 37 1.40 -6.20 8.02
N PRO A 38 2.62 -6.76 8.08
CA PRO A 38 3.73 -6.06 8.70
C PRO A 38 3.74 -4.65 8.14
N ARG A 39 3.89 -3.65 9.01
CA ARG A 39 4.04 -2.26 8.56
C ARG A 39 5.17 -2.31 7.54
N LYS A 40 4.85 -2.12 6.27
CA LYS A 40 5.85 -2.05 5.21
C LYS A 40 6.76 -0.94 5.67
N GLU A 41 7.99 -1.27 6.05
CA GLU A 41 9.01 -0.26 6.28
C GLU A 41 8.99 0.55 4.99
N TRP A 42 8.60 1.83 5.10
CA TRP A 42 8.62 2.72 3.97
C TRP A 42 10.09 2.89 3.63
N VAL A 43 10.60 1.99 2.80
CA VAL A 43 11.86 2.18 2.11
C VAL A 43 11.62 3.43 1.30
N LEU A 44 12.18 4.54 1.78
CA LEU A 44 12.18 5.80 1.04
C LEU A 44 12.68 5.46 -0.36
N PRO A 45 11.89 5.76 -1.42
CA PRO A 45 12.35 5.50 -2.77
C PRO A 45 13.68 6.23 -2.97
N TYR A 46 14.61 5.57 -3.65
CA TYR A 46 15.89 6.17 -3.99
C TYR A 46 15.64 7.51 -4.70
N SER A 47 16.29 8.56 -4.21
CA SER A 47 16.32 9.88 -4.80
C SER A 47 17.77 10.34 -4.85
N ASP A 48 18.20 10.86 -5.99
CA ASP A 48 19.55 11.40 -6.15
C ASP A 48 19.84 12.52 -5.14
N GLU A 49 18.84 13.32 -4.77
CA GLU A 49 18.96 14.39 -3.78
C GLU A 49 19.25 13.84 -2.38
N LEU A 50 18.52 12.80 -1.97
CA LEU A 50 18.67 12.16 -0.67
C LEU A 50 20.02 11.42 -0.59
N PHE A 51 20.42 10.78 -1.68
CA PHE A 51 21.72 10.15 -1.81
C PHE A 51 22.86 11.17 -1.71
N GLN A 52 22.78 12.29 -2.44
CA GLN A 52 23.78 13.36 -2.39
C GLN A 52 23.92 13.94 -0.99
N GLN A 53 22.81 14.19 -0.31
CA GLN A 53 22.84 14.71 1.05
C GLN A 53 23.51 13.71 2.02
N ALA A 54 23.10 12.44 1.98
CA ALA A 54 23.71 11.40 2.80
C ALA A 54 25.21 11.21 2.50
N ALA A 55 25.61 11.32 1.24
CA ALA A 55 27.01 11.23 0.83
C ALA A 55 27.85 12.42 1.33
N ILE A 56 27.29 13.64 1.33
CA ILE A 56 27.95 14.82 1.90
C ILE A 56 28.11 14.68 3.42
N GLU A 57 27.06 14.26 4.12
CA GLU A 57 27.11 14.02 5.57
C GLU A 57 28.20 12.98 5.91
N TRP A 58 28.26 11.88 5.14
CA TRP A 58 29.30 10.87 5.28
C TRP A 58 30.72 11.41 5.04
N LEU A 59 30.91 12.27 4.03
CA LEU A 59 32.22 12.91 3.77
C LEU A 59 32.67 13.77 4.95
N ILE A 60 31.75 14.55 5.54
CA ILE A 60 32.04 15.42 6.69
C ILE A 60 32.38 14.58 7.93
N GLU A 61 31.61 13.53 8.20
CA GLU A 61 31.82 12.66 9.36
C GLU A 61 33.13 11.88 9.28
N THR A 62 33.57 11.52 8.07
CA THR A 62 34.78 10.72 7.84
C THR A 62 35.99 11.55 7.38
N ASP A 63 35.87 12.87 7.33
CA ASP A 63 36.88 13.83 6.86
C ASP A 63 37.49 13.45 5.49
N GLN A 64 36.62 13.01 4.57
CA GLN A 64 37.02 12.59 3.23
C GLN A 64 36.98 13.77 2.24
N PRO A 65 37.88 13.79 1.25
CA PRO A 65 37.87 14.82 0.22
C PRO A 65 36.64 14.67 -0.69
N ILE A 66 36.14 15.79 -1.21
CA ILE A 66 34.99 15.82 -2.14
C ILE A 66 35.25 14.95 -3.38
N SER A 67 36.51 14.82 -3.80
CA SER A 67 36.93 13.96 -4.91
C SER A 67 36.65 12.46 -4.68
N ALA A 68 36.38 12.03 -3.45
CA ALA A 68 36.00 10.65 -3.15
C ALA A 68 34.70 10.24 -3.85
N LEU A 69 33.76 11.17 -4.08
CA LEU A 69 32.51 10.90 -4.82
C LEU A 69 32.74 10.63 -6.30
N GLU A 70 33.81 11.19 -6.87
CA GLU A 70 34.18 10.99 -8.27
C GLU A 70 34.92 9.67 -8.50
N HIS A 71 35.35 9.01 -7.41
CA HIS A 71 36.18 7.82 -7.49
C HIS A 71 35.45 6.66 -8.21
N PRO A 72 36.08 5.97 -9.18
CA PRO A 72 35.42 4.95 -10.01
C PRO A 72 34.83 3.75 -9.24
N ARG A 73 35.27 3.52 -8.01
CA ARG A 73 34.69 2.48 -7.13
C ARG A 73 33.44 2.96 -6.41
N PHE A 74 33.39 4.25 -6.05
CA PHE A 74 32.22 4.85 -5.40
C PHE A 74 31.05 4.92 -6.38
N ARG A 75 31.31 5.38 -7.62
CA ARG A 75 30.30 5.40 -8.70
C ARG A 75 29.78 4.02 -9.15
N ARG A 76 30.44 2.94 -8.73
CA ARG A 76 29.99 1.55 -9.00
C ARG A 76 29.14 0.96 -7.86
N LEU A 77 29.17 1.60 -6.70
CA LEU A 77 28.44 1.15 -5.50
C LEU A 77 26.99 1.61 -5.51
N VAL A 78 26.75 2.78 -6.12
CA VAL A 78 25.45 3.38 -6.38
C VAL A 78 24.87 2.79 -7.65
#